data_AF-A0A087MFP1-F1
#
_entry.id   AF-A0A087MFP1-F1
#
_cell.length_a   1.000
_cell.length_b   1.000
_cell.length_c   1.000
_cell.angle_alpha   90.00
_cell.angle_beta   90.00
_cell.angle_gamma   90.00
#
_symmetry.space_group_name_H-M   'P 1'
#
loop_
_entity.id
_entity.type
_entity.pdbx_description
1 polymer ?
#
loop_
_entity_poly.entity_id
_entity_poly.type
_entity_poly.pdbx_seq_one_letter_code
_entity_poly.pdbx_strand_id
1 'polypeptide(L)'
;MRLLIFGNSGSGKSTLARQLAIQHALEHLDLDSIVWEPGQVAVPRPPAAITASLREFLAGHARWVVEGCYGELVQAASAHCTQLEFLNPGLEACLANNRRRPWEPHKYASKAAQDAMLENLQAWVADYYVRTDDWSYHAHRRIFDAFTGDKREITA
;
A
#
# COMPACT_ATOMS: atom_id res chain seq x y z
N MET A 1 -8.67 -14.63 9.28
CA MET A 1 -8.66 -13.17 9.05
C MET A 1 -7.55 -12.88 8.06
N ARG A 2 -7.92 -12.38 6.88
CA ARG A 2 -7.04 -12.01 5.78
C ARG A 2 -7.45 -10.61 5.33
N LEU A 3 -6.72 -9.59 5.76
CA LEU A 3 -7.05 -8.18 5.58
C LEU A 3 -6.22 -7.60 4.44
N LEU A 4 -6.89 -6.93 3.50
CA LEU A 4 -6.21 -6.20 2.45
C LEU A 4 -6.50 -4.71 2.60
N ILE A 5 -5.47 -3.91 2.80
CA ILE A 5 -5.57 -2.47 3.09
C ILE A 5 -4.92 -1.68 1.98
N PHE A 6 -5.65 -0.77 1.33
CA PHE A 6 -5.12 -0.03 0.18
C PHE A 6 -5.64 1.40 0.13
N GLY A 7 -5.06 2.20 -0.77
CA GLY A 7 -5.35 3.63 -0.90
C GLY A 7 -4.10 4.48 -1.16
N ASN A 8 -4.28 5.80 -1.26
CA ASN A 8 -3.22 6.73 -1.65
C ASN A 8 -2.00 6.69 -0.71
N SER A 9 -0.84 7.10 -1.20
CA SER A 9 0.35 7.27 -0.38
C SER A 9 0.12 8.38 0.65
N GLY A 10 0.37 8.08 1.94
CA GLY A 10 0.02 8.97 3.05
C GLY A 10 -1.37 8.77 3.65
N SER A 11 -2.18 7.82 3.17
CA SER A 11 -3.52 7.57 3.72
C SER A 11 -3.54 6.87 5.09
N GLY A 12 -2.40 6.37 5.57
CA GLY A 12 -2.27 5.70 6.89
C GLY A 12 -2.25 4.17 6.87
N LYS A 13 -2.23 3.54 5.69
CA LYS A 13 -2.24 2.07 5.50
C LYS A 13 -1.25 1.33 6.39
N SER A 14 0.05 1.63 6.27
CA SER A 14 1.11 0.94 7.02
C SER A 14 0.98 1.13 8.54
N THR A 15 0.35 2.21 9.00
CA THR A 15 0.06 2.40 10.43
C THR A 15 -1.06 1.48 10.88
N LEU A 16 -2.19 1.47 10.16
CA LEU A 16 -3.33 0.60 10.46
C LEU A 16 -2.95 -0.88 10.32
N ALA A 17 -2.24 -1.26 9.26
CA ALA A 17 -1.79 -2.62 9.02
C ALA A 17 -0.91 -3.14 10.16
N ARG A 18 0.09 -2.36 10.61
CA ARG A 18 0.94 -2.73 11.75
C ARG A 18 0.15 -2.85 13.05
N GLN A 19 -0.79 -1.95 13.30
CA GLN A 19 -1.65 -2.02 14.48
C GLN A 19 -2.49 -3.31 14.48
N LEU A 20 -3.15 -3.62 13.35
CA LEU A 20 -3.96 -4.82 13.21
C LEU A 20 -3.13 -6.10 13.24
N ALA A 21 -1.93 -6.08 12.66
CA ALA A 21 -0.98 -7.19 12.72
C ALA A 21 -0.63 -7.54 14.18
N ILE A 22 -0.31 -6.54 15.00
CA ILE A 22 -0.02 -6.75 16.42
C ILE A 22 -1.27 -7.21 17.17
N GLN A 23 -2.38 -6.49 17.01
CA GLN A 23 -3.62 -6.73 17.75
C GLN A 23 -4.21 -8.12 17.48
N HIS A 24 -4.09 -8.62 16.25
CA HIS A 24 -4.70 -9.87 15.82
C HIS A 24 -3.69 -10.99 15.56
N ALA A 25 -2.39 -10.76 15.79
CA ALA A 25 -1.30 -11.68 15.44
C ALA A 25 -1.38 -12.12 13.96
N LEU A 26 -1.29 -11.15 13.06
CA LEU A 26 -1.31 -11.36 11.61
C LEU A 26 0.09 -11.18 11.05
N GLU A 27 0.42 -12.00 10.05
CA GLU A 27 1.60 -11.78 9.23
C GLU A 27 1.39 -10.54 8.36
N HIS A 28 2.38 -9.66 8.31
CA HIS A 28 2.28 -8.38 7.62
C HIS A 28 3.14 -8.37 6.36
N LEU A 29 2.53 -8.00 5.23
CA LEU A 29 3.22 -7.71 3.98
C LEU A 29 2.97 -6.27 3.56
N ASP A 30 4.03 -5.46 3.59
CA ASP A 30 4.10 -4.19 2.87
C ASP A 30 4.45 -4.50 1.41
N LEU A 31 3.58 -4.14 0.45
CA LEU A 31 3.83 -4.40 -0.96
C LEU A 31 5.09 -3.70 -1.49
N ASP A 32 5.54 -2.59 -0.88
CA ASP A 32 6.83 -1.97 -1.23
C ASP A 32 7.99 -2.96 -1.07
N SER A 33 7.93 -3.85 -0.06
CA SER A 33 9.03 -4.80 0.23
C SER A 33 9.19 -5.89 -0.83
N ILE A 34 8.19 -6.10 -1.68
CA ILE A 34 8.26 -7.07 -2.78
C ILE A 34 8.35 -6.40 -4.15
N VAL A 35 7.98 -5.12 -4.29
CA VAL A 35 8.05 -4.37 -5.54
C VAL A 35 9.45 -3.83 -5.79
N TRP A 36 10.17 -3.39 -4.77
CA TRP A 36 11.47 -2.73 -4.92
C TRP A 36 12.65 -3.64 -4.58
N GLU A 37 13.78 -3.43 -5.24
CA GLU A 37 15.04 -4.11 -4.90
C GLU A 37 15.52 -3.67 -3.51
N PRO A 38 15.85 -4.61 -2.60
CA PRO A 38 16.33 -4.26 -1.27
C PRO A 38 17.57 -3.37 -1.29
N GLY A 39 17.52 -2.27 -0.55
CA GLY A 39 18.62 -1.31 -0.45
C GLY A 39 18.80 -0.41 -1.67
N GLN A 40 17.92 -0.48 -2.68
CA GLN A 40 17.94 0.40 -3.84
C GLN A 40 16.68 1.25 -3.92
N VAL A 41 16.85 2.56 -4.08
CA VAL A 41 15.71 3.48 -4.18
C VAL A 41 15.10 3.38 -5.58
N ALA A 42 13.80 3.09 -5.66
CA ALA A 42 13.01 3.14 -6.89
C ALA A 42 13.50 2.21 -8.02
N VAL A 43 14.17 1.10 -7.69
CA VAL A 43 14.54 0.06 -8.66
C VAL A 43 13.55 -1.10 -8.53
N PRO A 44 12.63 -1.29 -9.49
CA PRO A 44 11.62 -2.33 -9.38
C PRO A 44 12.23 -3.72 -9.60
N ARG A 45 11.76 -4.70 -8.83
CA ARG A 45 12.04 -6.12 -9.05
C ARG A 45 11.35 -6.60 -10.33
N PRO A 46 11.83 -7.68 -10.98
CA PRO A 46 11.16 -8.25 -12.14
C PRO A 46 9.70 -8.64 -11.82
N PRO A 47 8.72 -8.37 -12.71
CA PRO A 47 7.30 -8.65 -12.44
C PRO A 47 6.99 -10.10 -12.02
N ALA A 48 7.70 -11.06 -12.61
CA ALA A 48 7.57 -12.47 -12.22
C ALA A 48 8.02 -12.74 -10.77
N ALA A 49 9.07 -12.04 -10.30
CA ALA A 49 9.54 -12.14 -8.93
C ALA A 49 8.57 -11.49 -7.94
N ILE A 50 7.99 -10.33 -8.28
CA ILE A 50 6.95 -9.67 -7.48
C ILE A 50 5.74 -10.60 -7.32
N THR A 51 5.25 -11.14 -8.44
CA THR A 51 4.09 -12.05 -8.46
C THR A 51 4.37 -13.32 -7.65
N ALA A 52 5.58 -13.89 -7.79
CA ALA A 52 5.99 -15.06 -7.01
C ALA A 52 6.01 -14.77 -5.51
N SER A 53 6.60 -13.64 -5.09
CA SER A 53 6.65 -13.23 -3.67
C SER A 53 5.26 -13.03 -3.08
N LEU A 54 4.34 -12.37 -3.79
CA LEU A 54 2.96 -12.21 -3.33
C LEU A 54 2.27 -13.57 -3.17
N ARG A 55 2.37 -14.45 -4.18
CA ARG A 55 1.76 -15.78 -4.14
C ARG A 55 2.30 -16.63 -3.00
N GLU A 56 3.61 -16.62 -2.78
CA GLU A 56 4.27 -17.35 -1.70
C GLU A 56 3.77 -16.88 -0.34
N PHE A 57 3.73 -15.55 -0.10
CA PHE A 57 3.21 -14.99 1.15
C PHE A 57 1.74 -15.38 1.38
N LEU A 58 0.88 -15.21 0.37
CA LEU A 58 -0.55 -15.51 0.49
C LEU A 58 -0.83 -16.99 0.75
N ALA A 59 -0.01 -17.90 0.21
CA ALA A 59 -0.14 -19.35 0.41
C ALA A 59 0.51 -19.83 1.71
N GLY A 60 1.60 -19.19 2.14
CA GLY A 60 2.35 -19.56 3.34
C GLY A 60 1.69 -19.17 4.66
N HIS A 61 0.74 -18.23 4.63
CA HIS A 61 0.13 -17.68 5.83
C HIS A 61 -1.39 -17.83 5.85
N ALA A 62 -1.93 -18.48 6.88
CA ALA A 62 -3.37 -18.63 7.06
C ALA A 62 -4.07 -17.32 7.51
N ARG A 63 -3.31 -16.41 8.14
CA ARG A 63 -3.79 -15.14 8.68
C ARG A 63 -2.79 -14.04 8.38
N TRP A 64 -3.23 -13.01 7.68
CA TRP A 64 -2.33 -11.95 7.21
C TRP A 64 -3.04 -10.61 7.07
N VAL A 65 -2.24 -9.56 7.01
CA VAL A 65 -2.58 -8.24 6.50
C VAL A 65 -1.59 -7.86 5.41
N VAL A 66 -2.11 -7.55 4.22
CA VAL A 66 -1.34 -7.04 3.08
C VAL A 66 -1.73 -5.59 2.88
N GLU A 67 -0.76 -4.72 2.63
CA GLU A 67 -1.04 -3.30 2.39
C GLU A 67 -0.21 -2.68 1.27
N GLY A 68 -0.80 -1.73 0.54
CA GLY A 68 -0.08 -0.96 -0.48
C GLY A 68 -0.99 -0.17 -1.42
N CYS A 69 -0.43 0.32 -2.52
CA CYS A 69 -1.15 1.15 -3.51
C CYS A 69 -1.03 0.65 -4.96
N TYR A 70 -0.49 -0.56 -5.14
CA TYR A 70 -0.28 -1.21 -6.43
C TYR A 70 -1.57 -1.89 -6.86
N GLY A 71 -2.41 -1.23 -7.68
CA GLY A 71 -3.74 -1.72 -8.01
C GLY A 71 -3.75 -3.14 -8.56
N GLU A 72 -2.79 -3.49 -9.41
CA GLU A 72 -2.65 -4.86 -9.94
C GLU A 72 -2.38 -5.89 -8.83
N LEU A 73 -1.54 -5.57 -7.84
CA LEU A 73 -1.23 -6.46 -6.72
C LEU A 73 -2.38 -6.51 -5.70
N VAL A 74 -3.03 -5.38 -5.45
CA VAL A 74 -4.24 -5.30 -4.61
C VAL A 74 -5.34 -6.14 -5.25
N GLN A 75 -5.57 -6.00 -6.55
CA GLN A 75 -6.55 -6.81 -7.26
C GLN A 75 -6.21 -8.30 -7.17
N ALA A 76 -4.96 -8.70 -7.39
CA ALA A 76 -4.53 -10.08 -7.24
C ALA A 76 -4.74 -10.63 -5.81
N ALA A 77 -4.37 -9.86 -4.79
CA ALA A 77 -4.54 -10.25 -3.39
C ALA A 77 -6.02 -10.27 -2.94
N SER A 78 -6.89 -9.47 -3.58
CA SER A 78 -8.31 -9.34 -3.20
C SER A 78 -9.05 -10.67 -3.29
N ALA A 79 -8.71 -11.53 -4.26
CA ALA A 79 -9.30 -12.86 -4.42
C ALA A 79 -9.02 -13.80 -3.22
N HIS A 80 -8.05 -13.45 -2.38
CA HIS A 80 -7.63 -14.25 -1.23
C HIS A 80 -7.97 -13.59 0.11
N CYS A 81 -8.45 -12.35 0.14
CA CYS A 81 -8.79 -11.67 1.38
C CYS A 81 -10.18 -12.06 1.90
N THR A 82 -10.40 -11.92 3.20
CA THR A 82 -11.73 -12.02 3.82
C THR A 82 -12.35 -10.65 4.07
N GLN A 83 -11.53 -9.60 4.14
CA GLN A 83 -11.94 -8.23 4.37
C GLN A 83 -11.06 -7.28 3.57
N LEU A 84 -11.70 -6.31 2.92
CA LEU A 84 -11.07 -5.29 2.09
C LEU A 84 -11.26 -3.90 2.70
N GLU A 85 -10.18 -3.16 2.92
CA GLU A 85 -10.21 -1.81 3.51
C GLU A 85 -9.58 -0.78 2.57
N PHE A 86 -10.39 0.17 2.11
CA PHE A 86 -9.93 1.30 1.31
C PHE A 86 -9.79 2.55 2.19
N LEU A 87 -8.56 2.99 2.43
CA LEU A 87 -8.29 4.23 3.16
C LEU A 87 -8.28 5.40 2.19
N ASN A 88 -9.28 6.28 2.35
CA ASN A 88 -9.50 7.45 1.51
C ASN A 88 -9.79 8.70 2.38
N PRO A 89 -8.82 9.18 3.17
CA PRO A 89 -9.01 10.34 4.06
C PRO A 89 -8.99 11.70 3.31
N GLY A 90 -8.88 11.69 1.98
CA GLY A 90 -8.76 12.88 1.15
C GLY A 90 -7.31 13.30 0.90
N LEU A 91 -7.16 14.22 -0.06
CA LEU A 91 -5.86 14.72 -0.53
C LEU A 91 -5.07 15.40 0.60
N GLU A 92 -5.67 16.37 1.27
CA GLU A 92 -5.00 17.18 2.28
C GLU A 92 -4.43 16.33 3.42
N ALA A 93 -5.18 15.32 3.87
CA ALA A 93 -4.71 14.39 4.88
C ALA A 93 -3.49 13.58 4.39
N CYS A 94 -3.53 13.07 3.15
CA CYS A 94 -2.42 12.34 2.55
C CYS A 94 -1.16 13.20 2.45
N LEU A 95 -1.29 14.44 1.93
CA LEU A 95 -0.17 15.38 1.79
C LEU A 95 0.43 15.73 3.16
N ALA A 96 -0.41 16.06 4.14
CA ALA A 96 0.00 16.40 5.50
C ALA A 96 0.74 15.23 6.18
N ASN A 97 0.23 14.00 6.04
CA ASN A 97 0.87 12.81 6.57
C ASN A 97 2.24 12.56 5.92
N ASN A 98 2.36 12.77 4.60
CA ASN A 98 3.65 12.62 3.91
C ASN A 98 4.70 13.62 4.40
N ARG A 99 4.32 14.88 4.68
CA ARG A 99 5.25 15.86 5.26
C ARG A 99 5.73 15.48 6.66
N ARG A 100 4.95 14.67 7.40
CA ARG A 100 5.27 14.21 8.76
C ARG A 100 5.96 12.85 8.80
N ARG A 101 6.27 12.25 7.64
CA ARG A 101 6.91 10.91 7.61
C ARG A 101 8.25 10.94 8.35
N PRO A 102 8.47 10.01 9.29
CA PRO A 102 9.80 9.80 9.85
C PRO A 102 10.74 9.28 8.76
N TRP A 103 12.05 9.32 9.05
CA TRP A 103 13.04 8.68 8.20
C TRP A 103 12.75 7.17 8.06
N GLU A 104 12.74 6.68 6.84
CA GLU A 104 12.57 5.26 6.48
C GLU A 104 13.94 4.66 6.15
N PRO A 105 14.72 4.18 7.15
CA PRO A 105 16.10 3.70 6.95
C PRO A 105 16.20 2.46 6.05
N HIS A 106 15.09 1.73 5.89
CA HIS A 106 15.01 0.58 5.00
C HIS A 106 14.84 0.98 3.51
N LYS A 107 14.47 2.25 3.24
CA LYS A 107 14.32 2.81 1.88
C LYS A 107 15.44 3.79 1.54
N TYR A 108 15.83 4.64 2.48
CA TYR A 108 16.75 5.74 2.22
C TYR A 108 17.96 5.71 3.16
N ALA A 109 19.15 6.02 2.61
CA ALA A 109 20.38 6.09 3.37
C ALA A 109 20.39 7.20 4.45
N SER A 110 19.57 8.24 4.31
CA SER A 110 19.43 9.33 5.28
C SER A 110 18.10 10.06 5.15
N LYS A 111 17.72 10.83 6.18
CA LYS A 111 16.55 11.73 6.12
C LYS A 111 16.66 12.76 4.99
N ALA A 112 17.86 13.29 4.73
CA ALA A 112 18.08 14.23 3.64
C ALA A 112 17.83 13.60 2.26
N ALA A 113 18.25 12.34 2.05
CA ALA A 113 17.99 11.62 0.81
C ALA A 113 16.48 11.34 0.60
N GLN A 114 15.75 11.05 1.67
CA GLN A 114 14.29 10.93 1.63
C GLN A 114 13.62 12.27 1.33
N ASP A 115 14.05 13.35 1.98
CA ASP A 115 13.48 14.68 1.81
C ASP A 115 13.68 15.25 0.40
N ALA A 116 14.79 14.87 -0.26
CA ALA A 116 15.01 15.20 -1.67
C ALA A 116 13.94 14.61 -2.61
N MET A 117 13.26 13.53 -2.19
CA MET A 117 12.16 12.92 -2.95
C MET A 117 10.77 13.48 -2.60
N LEU A 118 10.67 14.31 -1.55
CA LEU A 118 9.39 14.67 -0.95
C LEU A 118 8.49 15.41 -1.93
N GLU A 119 8.97 16.41 -2.65
CA GLU A 119 8.11 17.19 -3.56
C GLU A 119 7.64 16.36 -4.76
N ASN A 120 8.48 15.44 -5.27
CA ASN A 120 8.05 14.47 -6.29
C ASN A 120 6.95 13.53 -5.75
N LEU A 121 7.11 13.06 -4.51
CA LEU A 121 6.10 12.27 -3.84
C LEU A 121 4.80 13.06 -3.64
N GLN A 122 4.88 14.34 -3.24
CA GLN A 122 3.70 15.19 -3.05
C GLN A 122 2.94 15.39 -4.36
N ALA A 123 3.63 15.66 -5.46
CA ALA A 123 3.02 15.77 -6.78
C ALA A 123 2.33 14.46 -7.18
N TRP A 124 3.00 13.32 -7.00
CA TRP A 124 2.40 12.01 -7.26
C TRP A 124 1.21 11.71 -6.33
N VAL A 125 1.20 12.19 -5.09
CA VAL A 125 0.04 12.02 -4.19
C VAL A 125 -1.13 12.90 -4.63
N ALA A 126 -0.86 14.11 -5.11
CA ALA A 126 -1.87 15.04 -5.63
C ALA A 126 -2.54 14.49 -6.90
N ASP A 127 -1.75 13.93 -7.80
CA ASP A 127 -2.25 13.40 -9.07
C ASP A 127 -3.10 12.13 -8.91
N TYR A 128 -3.14 11.53 -7.72
CA TYR A 128 -3.87 10.28 -7.44
C TYR A 128 -5.32 10.29 -7.92
N TYR A 129 -6.01 11.43 -7.81
CA TYR A 129 -7.42 11.57 -8.19
C TYR A 129 -7.65 11.83 -9.68
N VAL A 130 -6.59 12.09 -10.45
CA VAL A 130 -6.68 12.43 -11.88
C VAL A 130 -5.95 11.43 -12.79
N ARG A 131 -4.93 10.72 -12.28
CA ARG A 131 -4.30 9.62 -13.03
C ARG A 131 -5.32 8.52 -13.31
N THR A 132 -5.07 7.79 -14.39
CA THR A 132 -5.89 6.63 -14.79
C THR A 132 -5.08 5.33 -14.82
N ASP A 133 -3.89 5.35 -14.22
CA ASP A 133 -3.03 4.17 -14.06
C ASP A 133 -3.53 3.27 -12.92
N ASP A 134 -2.86 2.13 -12.72
CA ASP A 134 -3.23 1.15 -11.69
C ASP A 134 -2.94 1.64 -10.26
N TRP A 135 -2.29 2.80 -10.09
CA TRP A 135 -2.01 3.41 -8.78
C TRP A 135 -2.97 4.57 -8.45
N SER A 136 -3.99 4.77 -9.27
CA SER A 136 -4.92 5.89 -9.18
C SER A 136 -6.12 5.60 -8.28
N TYR A 137 -6.82 6.68 -7.92
CA TYR A 137 -8.14 6.60 -7.31
C TYR A 137 -9.10 5.79 -8.16
N HIS A 138 -9.08 5.93 -9.48
CA HIS A 138 -9.98 5.21 -10.38
C HIS A 138 -9.72 3.70 -10.35
N ALA A 139 -8.45 3.27 -10.34
CA ALA A 139 -8.12 1.85 -10.18
C ALA A 139 -8.57 1.32 -8.82
N HIS A 140 -8.24 2.01 -7.73
CA HIS A 140 -8.64 1.63 -6.39
C HIS A 140 -10.16 1.59 -6.20
N ARG A 141 -10.89 2.58 -6.74
CA ARG A 141 -12.36 2.62 -6.71
C ARG A 141 -12.95 1.41 -7.44
N ARG A 142 -12.47 1.08 -8.64
CA ARG A 142 -12.94 -0.11 -9.38
C ARG A 142 -12.74 -1.40 -8.58
N ILE A 143 -11.58 -1.57 -7.95
CA ILE A 143 -11.29 -2.74 -7.11
C ILE A 143 -12.27 -2.79 -5.93
N PHE A 144 -12.45 -1.66 -5.23
CA PHE A 144 -13.37 -1.57 -4.11
C PHE A 144 -14.81 -1.90 -4.52
N ASP A 145 -15.30 -1.30 -5.59
CA ASP A 145 -16.68 -1.44 -6.05
C ASP A 145 -16.95 -2.88 -6.53
N ALA A 146 -16.01 -3.50 -7.24
CA ALA A 146 -16.11 -4.87 -7.74
C ALA A 146 -16.04 -5.94 -6.63
N PHE A 147 -15.44 -5.64 -5.47
CA PHE A 147 -15.35 -6.60 -4.37
C PHE A 147 -16.72 -6.85 -3.71
N THR A 148 -17.11 -8.12 -3.58
CA THR A 148 -18.43 -8.51 -3.06
C THR A 148 -18.40 -9.04 -1.62
N GLY A 149 -17.21 -9.21 -1.04
CA GLY A 149 -17.04 -9.64 0.36
C GLY A 149 -17.19 -8.48 1.36
N ASP A 150 -16.77 -8.71 2.61
CA ASP A 150 -16.74 -7.66 3.63
C ASP A 150 -15.76 -6.55 3.21
N LYS A 151 -16.28 -5.33 3.01
CA LYS A 151 -15.48 -4.19 2.60
C LYS A 151 -15.86 -2.92 3.33
N ARG A 152 -14.87 -2.07 3.59
CA ARG A 152 -15.04 -0.78 4.24
C ARG A 152 -14.19 0.27 3.55
N GLU A 153 -14.80 1.42 3.29
CA GLU A 153 -14.05 2.63 2.96
C GLU A 153 -13.94 3.48 4.21
N ILE A 154 -12.71 3.90 4.54
CA ILE A 154 -12.40 4.72 5.71
C ILE A 154 -12.06 6.12 5.22
N THR A 155 -12.91 7.08 5.56
CA THR A 155 -12.72 8.51 5.28
C THR A 155 -12.36 9.26 6.57
N ALA A 156 -11.90 10.50 6.43
CA ALA A 156 -11.66 11.42 7.55
C ALA A 156 -12.98 11.98 8.12
#